data_AF-A0A960CMT6-F1
#
_entry.id   AF-A0A960CMT6-F1
#
_cell.length_a   1.000
_cell.length_b   1.000
_cell.length_c   1.000
_cell.angle_alpha   90.00
_cell.angle_beta   90.00
_cell.angle_gamma   90.00
#
_symmetry.space_group_name_H-M   'P 1'
#
loop_
_entity.id
_entity.type
_entity.pdbx_description
1 polymer ?
#
loop_
_entity_poly.entity_id
_entity_poly.type
_entity_poly.pdbx_seq_one_letter_code
_entity_poly.pdbx_strand_id
1 'polypeptide(L)'
;FMQMPWRTEIIEGLLGADLVGFHLPGGAQNFLFLSRRLVGANTSRASVGVRSRFGEVQVGFRRVKVGAFPISIDSAELDGKARNRDIRRRAREIRAELGDPRKILLGVDRLDYTKGIDVRLKAFSELLAEGRVKRDDTVLVQLATPSRERVDSYRILRNDIEQQVGHINGEFGEVGHPVVHYLHRPVPRDELIAFFVASDVMLVTPLRDGMNLVAKEYVACRSDLGGALVLSEFTGAAAELRQAYLTNPHDLEGVKDAIEAALNQTPDEGRRRMRALRRQVLAHDVDRWARSFLDALADTKTDNG
;
A
#
# COMPACT_ATOMS: atom_id res chain seq x y z
N PHE A 1 21.24 -5.96 -1.21
CA PHE A 1 21.85 -5.82 -2.55
C PHE A 1 23.18 -6.54 -2.65
N MET A 2 24.17 -6.23 -1.79
CA MET A 2 25.53 -6.82 -1.87
C MET A 2 25.59 -8.36 -1.78
N GLN A 3 24.55 -9.04 -1.29
CA GLN A 3 24.49 -10.52 -1.26
C GLN A 3 24.34 -11.17 -2.65
N MET A 4 23.84 -10.42 -3.66
CA MET A 4 23.58 -10.96 -4.99
C MET A 4 24.90 -11.24 -5.75
N PRO A 5 25.09 -12.45 -6.32
CA PRO A 5 26.29 -12.75 -7.12
C PRO A 5 26.43 -11.81 -8.33
N TRP A 6 25.35 -11.63 -9.09
CA TRP A 6 25.28 -10.78 -10.28
C TRP A 6 25.02 -9.30 -9.99
N ARG A 7 25.44 -8.82 -8.81
CA ARG A 7 25.16 -7.45 -8.34
C ARG A 7 25.76 -6.38 -9.24
N THR A 8 26.91 -6.65 -9.86
CA THR A 8 27.59 -5.67 -10.73
C THR A 8 26.84 -5.56 -12.05
N GLU A 9 26.51 -6.69 -12.66
CA GLU A 9 25.79 -6.80 -13.93
C GLU A 9 24.41 -6.14 -13.87
N ILE A 10 23.72 -6.25 -12.73
CA ILE A 10 22.44 -5.55 -12.51
C ILE A 10 22.63 -4.02 -12.47
N ILE A 11 23.66 -3.52 -11.77
CA ILE A 11 23.91 -2.07 -11.73
C ILE A 11 24.35 -1.55 -13.10
N GLU A 12 25.24 -2.24 -13.78
CA GLU A 12 25.68 -1.89 -15.14
C GLU A 12 24.52 -1.90 -16.14
N GLY A 13 23.64 -2.90 -16.06
CA GLY A 13 22.43 -2.97 -16.88
C GLY A 13 21.50 -1.80 -16.64
N LEU A 14 21.27 -1.40 -15.38
CA LEU A 14 20.46 -0.22 -15.05
C LEU A 14 21.12 1.10 -15.52
N LEU A 15 22.45 1.18 -15.50
CA LEU A 15 23.21 2.32 -16.04
C LEU A 15 23.22 2.38 -17.58
N GLY A 16 22.61 1.40 -18.25
CA GLY A 16 22.31 1.49 -19.68
C GLY A 16 21.30 2.59 -20.01
N ALA A 17 20.35 2.89 -19.10
CA ALA A 17 19.32 3.89 -19.31
C ALA A 17 19.84 5.34 -19.21
N ASP A 18 19.13 6.28 -19.84
CA ASP A 18 19.42 7.72 -19.68
C ASP A 18 18.80 8.30 -18.39
N LEU A 19 17.70 7.70 -17.92
CA LEU A 19 17.02 8.04 -16.66
C LEU A 19 16.67 6.76 -15.89
N VAL A 20 17.03 6.72 -14.60
CA VAL A 20 16.60 5.68 -13.66
C VAL A 20 15.69 6.30 -12.59
N GLY A 21 14.43 5.84 -12.53
CA GLY A 21 13.43 6.31 -11.58
C GLY A 21 13.14 5.33 -10.45
N PHE A 22 13.01 5.85 -9.24
CA PHE A 22 12.56 5.12 -8.05
C PHE A 22 11.31 5.77 -7.47
N HIS A 23 10.54 5.10 -6.62
CA HIS A 23 9.40 5.76 -5.96
C HIS A 23 9.83 6.81 -4.93
N LEU A 24 10.91 6.53 -4.19
CA LEU A 24 11.36 7.35 -3.07
C LEU A 24 12.80 7.84 -3.27
N PRO A 25 13.15 9.02 -2.73
CA PRO A 25 14.52 9.49 -2.68
C PRO A 25 15.51 8.50 -2.08
N GLY A 26 15.12 7.74 -1.05
CA GLY A 26 15.99 6.74 -0.44
C GLY A 26 16.40 5.63 -1.41
N GLY A 27 15.51 5.21 -2.32
CA GLY A 27 15.84 4.24 -3.37
C GLY A 27 16.87 4.81 -4.36
N ALA A 28 16.65 6.05 -4.80
CA ALA A 28 17.59 6.77 -5.67
C ALA A 28 18.97 6.95 -5.01
N GLN A 29 19.01 7.32 -3.73
CA GLN A 29 20.27 7.48 -3.00
C GLN A 29 21.03 6.15 -2.81
N ASN A 30 20.31 5.06 -2.55
CA ASN A 30 20.89 3.72 -2.51
C ASN A 30 21.52 3.37 -3.87
N PHE A 31 20.84 3.66 -4.97
CA PHE A 31 21.38 3.43 -6.31
C PHE A 31 22.65 4.25 -6.56
N LEU A 32 22.65 5.56 -6.27
CA LEU A 32 23.85 6.42 -6.40
C LEU A 32 25.02 5.93 -5.55
N PHE A 33 24.75 5.40 -4.35
CA PHE A 33 25.77 4.78 -3.50
C PHE A 33 26.32 3.48 -4.13
N LEU A 34 25.43 2.61 -4.62
CA LEU A 34 25.80 1.34 -5.24
C LEU A 34 26.60 1.56 -6.54
N SER A 35 26.23 2.52 -7.39
CA SER A 35 26.98 2.86 -8.60
C SER A 35 28.42 3.31 -8.29
N ARG A 36 28.63 4.08 -7.21
CA ARG A 36 30.00 4.40 -6.73
C ARG A 36 30.72 3.18 -6.21
N ARG A 37 30.05 2.37 -5.38
CA ARG A 37 30.69 1.30 -4.61
C ARG A 37 31.05 0.08 -5.46
N LEU A 38 30.18 -0.26 -6.43
CA LEU A 38 30.30 -1.47 -7.24
C LEU A 38 30.95 -1.22 -8.60
N VAL A 39 30.64 -0.09 -9.25
CA VAL A 39 31.11 0.23 -10.61
C VAL A 39 32.22 1.28 -10.60
N GLY A 40 32.46 1.95 -9.46
CA GLY A 40 33.48 3.01 -9.36
C GLY A 40 33.09 4.30 -10.09
N ALA A 41 31.82 4.45 -10.48
CA ALA A 41 31.34 5.61 -11.23
C ALA A 41 31.32 6.87 -10.35
N ASN A 42 31.61 8.03 -10.95
CA ASN A 42 31.43 9.32 -10.27
C ASN A 42 29.92 9.64 -10.18
N THR A 43 29.43 9.97 -8.99
CA THR A 43 28.01 10.29 -8.78
C THR A 43 27.81 11.52 -7.92
N SER A 44 26.68 12.19 -8.11
CA SER A 44 26.30 13.31 -7.28
C SER A 44 26.13 12.91 -5.80
N ARG A 45 26.40 13.85 -4.90
CA ARG A 45 26.42 13.64 -3.44
C ARG A 45 25.22 14.25 -2.72
N ALA A 46 24.55 15.21 -3.35
CA ALA A 46 23.38 15.86 -2.80
C ALA A 46 22.19 14.89 -2.68
N SER A 47 21.30 15.16 -1.74
CA SER A 47 20.07 14.39 -1.59
C SER A 47 19.16 14.58 -2.80
N VAL A 48 18.62 13.47 -3.31
CA VAL A 48 17.62 13.48 -4.39
C VAL A 48 16.29 14.02 -3.88
N GLY A 49 15.64 14.91 -4.64
CA GLY A 49 14.31 15.43 -4.33
C GLY A 49 13.18 14.57 -4.92
N VAL A 50 11.93 14.84 -4.49
CA VAL A 50 10.75 14.25 -5.11
C VAL A 50 10.41 15.02 -6.38
N ARG A 51 10.43 14.35 -7.54
CA ARG A 51 10.22 14.92 -8.89
C ARG A 51 11.06 16.19 -9.16
N SER A 52 12.21 16.31 -8.50
CA SER A 52 13.07 17.50 -8.52
C SER A 52 14.45 17.13 -7.96
N ARG A 53 15.45 18.00 -8.12
CA ARG A 53 16.81 17.80 -7.59
C ARG A 53 17.33 16.38 -7.88
N PHE A 54 17.49 16.08 -9.17
CA PHE A 54 17.91 14.76 -9.64
C PHE A 54 19.37 14.48 -9.25
N GLY A 55 19.67 13.20 -9.09
CA GLY A 55 21.02 12.71 -9.00
C GLY A 55 21.60 12.40 -10.38
N GLU A 56 22.92 12.22 -10.45
CA GLU A 56 23.62 11.90 -11.68
C GLU A 56 24.68 10.83 -11.45
N VAL A 57 24.87 9.96 -12.44
CA VAL A 57 25.97 8.99 -12.52
C VAL A 57 26.71 9.19 -13.83
N GLN A 58 28.02 9.45 -13.77
CA GLN A 58 28.88 9.53 -14.95
C GLN A 58 29.26 8.12 -15.43
N VAL A 59 28.96 7.80 -16.69
CA VAL A 59 29.27 6.52 -17.32
C VAL A 59 29.97 6.77 -18.66
N GLY A 60 31.30 6.75 -18.65
CA GLY A 60 32.10 7.15 -19.81
C GLY A 60 31.79 8.59 -20.22
N PHE A 61 31.26 8.79 -21.42
CA PHE A 61 30.84 10.10 -21.94
C PHE A 61 29.38 10.45 -21.65
N ARG A 62 28.58 9.50 -21.12
CA ARG A 62 27.16 9.72 -20.83
C ARG A 62 26.94 10.08 -19.36
N ARG A 63 25.88 10.85 -19.12
CA ARG A 63 25.34 11.10 -17.78
C ARG A 63 23.99 10.41 -17.64
N VAL A 64 23.87 9.57 -16.62
CA VAL A 64 22.62 8.89 -16.26
C VAL A 64 21.92 9.72 -15.18
N LYS A 65 20.74 10.23 -15.48
CA LYS A 65 19.90 10.97 -14.53
C LYS A 65 19.22 9.99 -13.57
N VAL A 66 19.11 10.33 -12.29
CA VAL A 66 18.51 9.47 -11.26
C VAL A 66 17.48 10.28 -10.47
N GLY A 67 16.24 9.80 -10.40
CA GLY A 67 15.15 10.56 -9.79
C GLY A 67 14.19 9.75 -8.93
N ALA A 68 13.41 10.46 -8.11
CA ALA A 68 12.31 9.89 -7.34
C ALA A 68 10.95 10.36 -7.87
N PHE A 69 10.15 9.41 -8.35
CA PHE A 69 8.85 9.59 -8.96
C PHE A 69 7.84 8.64 -8.28
N PRO A 70 7.19 9.06 -7.18
CA PRO A 70 6.21 8.24 -6.51
C PRO A 70 4.99 8.06 -7.42
N ILE A 71 4.72 6.80 -7.76
CA ILE A 71 3.61 6.40 -8.62
C ILE A 71 2.28 6.60 -7.88
N SER A 72 1.22 6.77 -8.64
CA SER A 72 -0.13 6.97 -8.12
C SER A 72 -1.15 6.29 -9.02
N ILE A 73 -2.43 6.59 -8.79
CA ILE A 73 -3.57 6.03 -9.53
C ILE A 73 -4.27 7.12 -10.36
N ASP A 74 -5.10 6.70 -11.30
CA ASP A 74 -6.14 7.57 -11.85
C ASP A 74 -7.17 7.85 -10.74
N SER A 75 -6.94 8.95 -10.04
CA SER A 75 -7.67 9.26 -8.81
C SER A 75 -9.04 9.83 -9.10
N ALA A 76 -9.20 10.53 -10.23
CA ALA A 76 -10.45 11.13 -10.65
C ALA A 76 -11.43 10.09 -11.20
N GLU A 77 -10.94 9.14 -12.02
CA GLU A 77 -11.76 8.02 -12.51
C GLU A 77 -12.30 7.20 -11.33
N LEU A 78 -11.45 6.88 -10.36
CA LEU A 78 -11.84 6.06 -9.22
C LEU A 78 -12.81 6.78 -8.28
N ASP A 79 -12.62 8.09 -8.02
CA ASP A 79 -13.58 8.91 -7.27
C ASP A 79 -14.95 8.94 -7.96
N GLY A 80 -14.96 9.06 -9.30
CA GLY A 80 -16.17 9.00 -10.11
C GLY A 80 -16.90 7.65 -9.99
N LYS A 81 -16.18 6.53 -10.16
CA LYS A 81 -16.75 5.18 -10.03
C LYS A 81 -17.32 4.92 -8.64
N ALA A 82 -16.63 5.33 -7.58
CA ALA A 82 -17.09 5.14 -6.20
C ALA A 82 -18.38 5.91 -5.86
N ARG A 83 -18.73 6.94 -6.66
CA ARG A 83 -20.00 7.68 -6.53
C ARG A 83 -21.15 7.04 -7.28
N ASN A 84 -20.91 6.05 -8.13
CA ASN A 84 -21.95 5.37 -8.89
C ASN A 84 -22.98 4.75 -7.93
N ARG A 85 -24.27 4.94 -8.24
CA ARG A 85 -25.39 4.41 -7.45
C ARG A 85 -25.32 2.89 -7.30
N ASP A 86 -24.90 2.18 -8.34
CA ASP A 86 -24.81 0.72 -8.32
C ASP A 86 -23.72 0.23 -7.37
N ILE A 87 -22.55 0.89 -7.38
CA ILE A 87 -21.46 0.64 -6.43
C ILE A 87 -21.90 0.90 -4.99
N ARG A 88 -22.57 2.04 -4.74
CA ARG A 88 -23.09 2.36 -3.41
C ARG A 88 -24.18 1.41 -2.94
N ARG A 89 -25.00 0.88 -3.86
CA ARG A 89 -25.98 -0.16 -3.56
C ARG A 89 -25.26 -1.45 -3.18
N ARG A 90 -24.29 -1.89 -3.98
CA ARG A 90 -23.48 -3.07 -3.68
C ARG A 90 -22.75 -2.95 -2.34
N ALA A 91 -22.21 -1.79 -2.01
CA ALA A 91 -21.58 -1.55 -0.72
C ALA A 91 -22.55 -1.76 0.47
N ARG A 92 -23.83 -1.39 0.33
CA ARG A 92 -24.85 -1.67 1.35
C ARG A 92 -25.22 -3.15 1.40
N GLU A 93 -25.34 -3.80 0.24
CA GLU A 93 -25.59 -5.25 0.15
C GLU A 93 -24.46 -6.04 0.83
N ILE A 94 -23.19 -5.66 0.63
CA ILE A 94 -22.04 -6.26 1.32
C ILE A 94 -22.19 -6.16 2.85
N ARG A 95 -22.64 -5.01 3.39
CA ARG A 95 -22.87 -4.89 4.84
C ARG A 95 -24.00 -5.81 5.32
N ALA A 96 -25.09 -5.89 4.56
CA ALA A 96 -26.21 -6.77 4.88
C ALA A 96 -25.82 -8.26 4.81
N GLU A 97 -25.02 -8.66 3.81
CA GLU A 97 -24.46 -10.01 3.66
C GLU A 97 -23.54 -10.41 4.84
N LEU A 98 -22.94 -9.42 5.50
CA LEU A 98 -22.10 -9.60 6.70
C LEU A 98 -22.91 -9.53 8.01
N GLY A 99 -24.23 -9.42 7.96
CA GLY A 99 -25.09 -9.31 9.15
C GLY A 99 -25.18 -7.90 9.75
N ASP A 100 -24.99 -6.86 8.93
CA ASP A 100 -25.01 -5.45 9.32
C ASP A 100 -24.09 -5.11 10.51
N PRO A 101 -22.79 -5.46 10.44
CA PRO A 101 -21.84 -5.16 11.51
C PRO A 101 -21.74 -3.65 11.71
N ARG A 102 -21.42 -3.21 12.93
CA ARG A 102 -21.14 -1.79 13.21
C ARG A 102 -19.85 -1.35 12.54
N LYS A 103 -18.83 -2.22 12.50
CA LYS A 103 -17.50 -1.91 11.96
C LYS A 103 -17.00 -3.01 11.02
N ILE A 104 -16.52 -2.60 9.85
CA ILE A 104 -15.84 -3.48 8.89
C ILE A 104 -14.39 -3.03 8.75
N LEU A 105 -13.47 -3.93 9.10
CA LEU A 105 -12.06 -3.82 8.72
C LEU A 105 -11.86 -4.51 7.37
N LEU A 106 -11.03 -3.92 6.52
CA LEU A 106 -10.76 -4.44 5.18
C LEU A 106 -9.26 -4.52 4.91
N GLY A 107 -8.80 -5.68 4.47
CA GLY A 107 -7.50 -5.90 3.87
C GLY A 107 -7.63 -6.35 2.42
N VAL A 108 -6.84 -5.76 1.52
CA VAL A 108 -6.83 -6.13 0.09
C VAL A 108 -5.39 -6.18 -0.40
N ASP A 109 -4.92 -7.38 -0.73
CA ASP A 109 -3.54 -7.57 -1.15
C ASP A 109 -3.42 -8.76 -2.11
N ARG A 110 -2.32 -8.81 -2.86
CA ARG A 110 -1.84 -10.09 -3.40
C ARG A 110 -1.34 -10.92 -2.22
N LEU A 111 -1.56 -12.24 -2.25
CA LEU A 111 -0.99 -13.13 -1.25
C LEU A 111 0.53 -13.16 -1.42
N ASP A 112 1.23 -12.36 -0.63
CA ASP A 112 2.67 -12.10 -0.74
C ASP A 112 3.22 -11.74 0.65
N TYR A 113 4.37 -12.31 1.01
CA TYR A 113 4.94 -12.23 2.36
C TYR A 113 5.34 -10.80 2.73
N THR A 114 5.47 -9.89 1.74
CA THR A 114 5.77 -8.49 2.06
C THR A 114 4.55 -7.71 2.54
N LYS A 115 3.33 -8.24 2.42
CA LYS A 115 2.07 -7.51 2.64
C LYS A 115 1.57 -7.51 4.08
N GLY A 116 2.20 -8.29 4.96
CA GLY A 116 1.89 -8.30 6.40
C GLY A 116 0.45 -8.66 6.70
N ILE A 117 -0.12 -9.64 5.96
CA ILE A 117 -1.49 -10.14 6.21
C ILE A 117 -1.53 -10.91 7.54
N ASP A 118 -0.46 -11.63 7.85
CA ASP A 118 -0.21 -12.27 9.13
C ASP A 118 -0.22 -11.28 10.30
N VAL A 119 0.42 -10.12 10.13
CA VAL A 119 0.47 -9.07 11.15
C VAL A 119 -0.93 -8.56 11.52
N ARG A 120 -1.77 -8.25 10.53
CA ARG A 120 -3.12 -7.72 10.80
C ARG A 120 -4.07 -8.79 11.35
N LEU A 121 -3.94 -10.04 10.92
CA LEU A 121 -4.71 -11.15 11.50
C LEU A 121 -4.33 -11.37 12.96
N LYS A 122 -3.02 -11.36 13.26
CA LYS A 122 -2.53 -11.48 14.63
C LYS A 122 -2.99 -10.32 15.51
N ALA A 123 -2.86 -9.07 15.04
CA ALA A 123 -3.34 -7.89 15.77
C ALA A 123 -4.85 -7.96 16.04
N PHE A 124 -5.65 -8.37 15.05
CA PHE A 124 -7.09 -8.54 15.22
C PHE A 124 -7.43 -9.64 16.23
N SER A 125 -6.73 -10.78 16.17
CA SER A 125 -6.87 -11.88 17.13
C SER A 125 -6.60 -11.43 18.57
N GLU A 126 -5.51 -10.72 18.81
CA GLU A 126 -5.14 -10.24 20.15
C GLU A 126 -6.11 -9.17 20.65
N LEU A 127 -6.58 -8.26 19.77
CA LEU A 127 -7.60 -7.27 20.13
C LEU A 127 -8.93 -7.91 20.54
N LEU A 128 -9.32 -9.01 19.91
CA LEU A 128 -10.50 -9.80 20.30
C LEU A 128 -10.28 -10.47 21.66
N ALA A 129 -9.13 -11.12 21.86
CA ALA A 129 -8.78 -11.76 23.12
C ALA A 129 -8.74 -10.78 24.31
N GLU A 130 -8.28 -9.55 24.06
CA GLU A 130 -8.21 -8.47 25.05
C GLU A 130 -9.55 -7.76 25.28
N GLY A 131 -10.58 -8.08 24.50
CA GLY A 131 -11.89 -7.39 24.56
C GLY A 131 -11.85 -5.93 24.11
N ARG A 132 -10.77 -5.50 23.45
CA ARG A 132 -10.60 -4.15 22.87
C ARG A 132 -11.34 -4.00 21.55
N VAL A 133 -11.61 -5.11 20.88
CA VAL A 133 -12.52 -5.20 19.73
C VAL A 133 -13.68 -6.13 20.07
N LYS A 134 -14.88 -5.69 19.70
CA LYS A 134 -16.14 -6.39 19.96
C LYS A 134 -16.43 -7.41 18.85
N ARG A 135 -16.42 -8.70 19.20
CA ARG A 135 -16.66 -9.80 18.25
C ARG A 135 -18.08 -9.86 17.67
N ASP A 136 -19.04 -9.25 18.36
CA ASP A 136 -20.47 -9.20 18.00
C ASP A 136 -20.81 -8.11 16.98
N ASP A 137 -19.97 -7.07 16.85
CA ASP A 137 -20.26 -5.92 15.97
C ASP A 137 -19.13 -5.50 15.03
N THR A 138 -18.00 -6.19 15.06
CA THR A 138 -16.81 -5.88 14.27
C THR A 138 -16.32 -7.09 13.49
N VAL A 139 -16.15 -6.93 12.18
CA VAL A 139 -15.71 -8.01 11.27
C VAL A 139 -14.50 -7.57 10.45
N LEU A 140 -13.58 -8.51 10.20
CA LEU A 140 -12.46 -8.33 9.28
C LEU A 140 -12.73 -9.07 7.95
N VAL A 141 -12.65 -8.36 6.83
CA VAL A 141 -12.68 -8.94 5.49
C VAL A 141 -11.28 -8.86 4.88
N GLN A 142 -10.71 -10.00 4.48
CA GLN A 142 -9.43 -10.09 3.78
C GLN A 142 -9.63 -10.65 2.37
N LEU A 143 -9.41 -9.80 1.36
CA LEU A 143 -9.42 -10.17 -0.05
C LEU A 143 -7.99 -10.43 -0.50
N ALA A 144 -7.64 -11.70 -0.73
CA ALA A 144 -6.30 -12.13 -1.14
C ALA A 144 -6.32 -12.60 -2.59
N THR A 145 -5.66 -11.88 -3.49
CA THR A 145 -5.50 -12.34 -4.88
C THR A 145 -4.37 -13.36 -4.96
N PRO A 146 -4.58 -14.55 -5.56
CA PRO A 146 -3.53 -15.55 -5.74
C PRO A 146 -2.32 -14.97 -6.49
N SER A 147 -1.12 -15.35 -6.06
CA SER A 147 0.14 -14.84 -6.63
C SER A 147 1.24 -15.89 -6.48
N ARG A 148 1.98 -16.17 -7.57
CA ARG A 148 3.19 -17.03 -7.57
C ARG A 148 3.01 -18.39 -6.89
N GLU A 149 1.88 -19.04 -7.10
CA GLU A 149 1.46 -20.26 -6.39
C GLU A 149 2.41 -21.48 -6.52
N ARG A 150 3.29 -21.47 -7.52
CA ARG A 150 4.30 -22.53 -7.72
C ARG A 150 5.56 -22.37 -6.85
N VAL A 151 5.71 -21.25 -6.15
CA VAL A 151 6.87 -20.97 -5.30
C VAL A 151 6.57 -21.42 -3.88
N ASP A 152 7.42 -22.26 -3.29
CA ASP A 152 7.15 -22.89 -1.98
C ASP A 152 6.93 -21.88 -0.85
N SER A 153 7.65 -20.76 -0.84
CA SER A 153 7.43 -19.70 0.16
C SER A 153 6.02 -19.11 0.11
N TYR A 154 5.38 -19.05 -1.06
CA TYR A 154 4.00 -18.59 -1.21
C TYR A 154 2.99 -19.66 -0.76
N ARG A 155 3.31 -20.95 -0.91
CA ARG A 155 2.49 -22.05 -0.41
C ARG A 155 2.50 -22.11 1.11
N ILE A 156 3.67 -21.94 1.73
CA ILE A 156 3.81 -21.88 3.19
C ILE A 156 3.02 -20.69 3.73
N LEU A 157 3.24 -19.49 3.17
CA LEU A 157 2.49 -18.30 3.56
C LEU A 157 0.98 -18.52 3.47
N ARG A 158 0.50 -19.12 2.37
CA ARG A 158 -0.92 -19.42 2.20
C ARG A 158 -1.45 -20.30 3.34
N ASN A 159 -0.74 -21.38 3.66
CA ASN A 159 -1.14 -22.29 4.72
C ASN A 159 -1.18 -21.57 6.08
N ASP A 160 -0.18 -20.74 6.38
CA ASP A 160 -0.11 -19.99 7.64
C ASP A 160 -1.28 -19.01 7.77
N ILE A 161 -1.60 -18.28 6.69
CA ILE A 161 -2.74 -17.34 6.66
C ILE A 161 -4.07 -18.09 6.80
N GLU A 162 -4.28 -19.17 6.06
CA GLU A 162 -5.51 -19.97 6.13
C GLU A 162 -5.68 -20.61 7.52
N GLN A 163 -4.58 -21.05 8.15
CA GLN A 163 -4.58 -21.55 9.52
C GLN A 163 -4.96 -20.46 10.52
N GLN A 164 -4.40 -19.25 10.40
CA GLN A 164 -4.77 -18.11 11.26
C GLN A 164 -6.25 -17.75 11.12
N VAL A 165 -6.77 -17.69 9.90
CA VAL A 165 -8.21 -17.45 9.66
C VAL A 165 -9.06 -18.51 10.33
N GLY A 166 -8.71 -19.80 10.18
CA GLY A 166 -9.42 -20.90 10.82
C GLY A 166 -9.37 -20.83 12.35
N HIS A 167 -8.20 -20.53 12.92
CA HIS A 167 -8.00 -20.38 14.36
C HIS A 167 -8.84 -19.24 14.94
N ILE A 168 -8.76 -18.03 14.37
CA ILE A 168 -9.49 -16.84 14.85
C ILE A 168 -11.00 -17.08 14.79
N ASN A 169 -11.50 -17.65 13.69
CA ASN A 169 -12.93 -17.95 13.57
C ASN A 169 -13.38 -19.07 14.52
N GLY A 170 -12.54 -20.08 14.76
CA GLY A 170 -12.86 -21.15 15.72
C GLY A 170 -12.88 -20.68 17.18
N GLU A 171 -12.11 -19.64 17.52
CA GLU A 171 -12.03 -19.11 18.88
C GLU A 171 -13.07 -18.01 19.15
N PHE A 172 -13.31 -17.11 18.19
CA PHE A 172 -14.14 -15.92 18.42
C PHE A 172 -15.45 -15.87 17.63
N GLY A 173 -15.57 -16.66 16.56
CA GLY A 173 -16.75 -16.70 15.70
C GLY A 173 -17.91 -17.51 16.29
N GLU A 174 -19.08 -17.37 15.69
CA GLU A 174 -20.26 -18.18 16.00
C GLU A 174 -20.75 -18.89 14.73
N VAL A 175 -21.60 -19.91 14.88
CA VAL A 175 -22.16 -20.64 13.73
C VAL A 175 -22.93 -19.65 12.85
N GLY A 176 -22.49 -19.49 11.60
CA GLY A 176 -23.06 -18.53 10.65
C GLY A 176 -22.55 -17.09 10.79
N HIS A 177 -21.68 -16.82 11.77
CA HIS A 177 -21.16 -15.47 12.05
C HIS A 177 -19.64 -15.49 12.31
N PRO A 178 -18.82 -15.68 11.25
CA PRO A 178 -17.36 -15.61 11.39
C PRO A 178 -16.90 -14.16 11.62
N VAL A 179 -15.86 -13.98 12.42
CA VAL A 179 -15.24 -12.66 12.66
C VAL A 179 -14.22 -12.28 11.56
N VAL A 180 -13.75 -13.26 10.78
CA VAL A 180 -12.86 -13.07 9.63
C VAL A 180 -13.46 -13.72 8.38
N HIS A 181 -13.76 -12.92 7.36
CA HIS A 181 -14.08 -13.39 6.02
C HIS A 181 -12.84 -13.34 5.13
N TYR A 182 -12.35 -14.49 4.70
CA TYR A 182 -11.18 -14.60 3.82
C TYR A 182 -11.58 -15.11 2.44
N LEU A 183 -11.20 -14.37 1.39
CA LEU A 183 -11.44 -14.77 0.00
C LEU A 183 -10.11 -14.86 -0.75
N HIS A 184 -9.74 -16.09 -1.14
CA HIS A 184 -8.55 -16.35 -1.97
C HIS A 184 -8.92 -16.46 -3.45
N ARG A 185 -9.25 -15.32 -4.07
CA ARG A 185 -9.58 -15.24 -5.51
C ARG A 185 -9.41 -13.80 -6.01
N PRO A 186 -9.20 -13.61 -7.33
CA PRO A 186 -9.33 -12.29 -7.92
C PRO A 186 -10.73 -11.72 -7.69
N VAL A 187 -10.80 -10.43 -7.35
CA VAL A 187 -12.06 -9.71 -7.15
C VAL A 187 -12.24 -8.71 -8.30
N PRO A 188 -13.40 -8.69 -8.98
CA PRO A 188 -13.68 -7.70 -10.03
C PRO A 188 -13.51 -6.27 -9.51
N ARG A 189 -13.09 -5.36 -10.39
CA ARG A 189 -12.76 -3.99 -9.99
C ARG A 189 -13.92 -3.26 -9.30
N ASP A 190 -15.12 -3.37 -9.85
CA ASP A 190 -16.31 -2.73 -9.31
C ASP A 190 -16.70 -3.31 -7.93
N GLU A 191 -16.57 -4.62 -7.74
CA GLU A 191 -16.79 -5.29 -6.46
C GLU A 191 -15.75 -4.80 -5.42
N LEU A 192 -14.48 -4.67 -5.82
CA LEU A 192 -13.43 -4.14 -4.95
C LEU A 192 -13.71 -2.68 -4.52
N ILE A 193 -14.20 -1.85 -5.45
CA ILE A 193 -14.61 -0.47 -5.13
C ILE A 193 -15.77 -0.48 -4.13
N ALA A 194 -16.74 -1.39 -4.30
CA ALA A 194 -17.84 -1.54 -3.34
C ALA A 194 -17.34 -1.93 -1.94
N PHE A 195 -16.34 -2.82 -1.83
CA PHE A 195 -15.68 -3.13 -0.55
C PHE A 195 -14.98 -1.90 0.05
N PHE A 196 -14.27 -1.09 -0.75
CA PHE A 196 -13.66 0.15 -0.26
C PHE A 196 -14.69 1.15 0.27
N VAL A 197 -15.87 1.23 -0.36
CA VAL A 197 -16.97 2.10 0.11
C VAL A 197 -17.64 1.53 1.36
N ALA A 198 -17.76 0.20 1.45
CA ALA A 198 -18.43 -0.48 2.56
C ALA A 198 -17.61 -0.47 3.87
N SER A 199 -16.27 -0.44 3.78
CA SER A 199 -15.40 -0.63 4.94
C SER A 199 -15.23 0.62 5.81
N ASP A 200 -15.09 0.42 7.12
CA ASP A 200 -14.88 1.48 8.09
C ASP A 200 -13.39 1.75 8.34
N VAL A 201 -12.57 0.69 8.27
CA VAL A 201 -11.11 0.78 8.47
C VAL A 201 -10.41 -0.03 7.38
N MET A 202 -9.53 0.61 6.61
CA MET A 202 -8.63 -0.06 5.68
C MET A 202 -7.31 -0.38 6.36
N LEU A 203 -6.91 -1.65 6.35
CA LEU A 203 -5.66 -2.14 6.92
C LEU A 203 -4.63 -2.37 5.82
N VAL A 204 -3.60 -1.54 5.79
CA VAL A 204 -2.47 -1.65 4.87
C VAL A 204 -1.19 -1.81 5.68
N THR A 205 -0.89 -3.05 6.08
CA THR A 205 0.22 -3.40 6.98
C THR A 205 1.47 -4.04 6.32
N PRO A 206 1.91 -3.69 5.09
CA PRO A 206 3.12 -4.30 4.51
C PRO A 206 4.37 -4.15 5.38
N LEU A 207 5.17 -5.21 5.48
CA LEU A 207 6.53 -5.19 6.05
C LEU A 207 7.49 -4.38 5.16
N ARG A 208 7.26 -4.40 3.85
CA ARG A 208 7.96 -3.57 2.87
C ARG A 208 7.15 -3.46 1.60
N ASP A 209 6.94 -2.24 1.12
CA ASP A 209 6.27 -2.02 -0.17
C ASP A 209 6.84 -0.81 -0.91
N GLY A 210 7.16 -0.99 -2.19
CA GLY A 210 7.74 0.08 -3.00
C GLY A 210 6.80 1.28 -3.10
N MET A 211 5.53 1.00 -3.37
CA MET A 211 4.38 1.89 -3.25
C MET A 211 3.16 1.01 -2.96
N ASN A 212 2.20 1.50 -2.19
CA ASN A 212 0.95 0.78 -1.98
C ASN A 212 -0.21 1.54 -2.62
N LEU A 213 -0.66 1.07 -3.79
CA LEU A 213 -1.73 1.72 -4.53
C LEU A 213 -3.10 1.46 -3.91
N VAL A 214 -3.31 0.31 -3.26
CA VAL A 214 -4.56 0.00 -2.55
C VAL A 214 -4.88 1.07 -1.49
N ALA A 215 -3.87 1.56 -0.77
CA ALA A 215 -4.05 2.68 0.16
C ALA A 215 -4.59 3.94 -0.52
N LYS A 216 -4.06 4.28 -1.71
CA LYS A 216 -4.52 5.44 -2.50
C LYS A 216 -5.90 5.20 -3.10
N GLU A 217 -6.19 3.98 -3.53
CA GLU A 217 -7.48 3.58 -4.09
C GLU A 217 -8.59 3.71 -3.05
N TYR A 218 -8.36 3.21 -1.83
CA TYR A 218 -9.28 3.39 -0.72
C TYR A 218 -9.59 4.87 -0.48
N VAL A 219 -8.55 5.71 -0.35
CA VAL A 219 -8.69 7.15 -0.14
C VAL A 219 -9.50 7.82 -1.26
N ALA A 220 -9.22 7.49 -2.53
CA ALA A 220 -9.96 8.02 -3.67
C ALA A 220 -11.44 7.59 -3.67
N CYS A 221 -11.77 6.38 -3.20
CA CYS A 221 -13.14 5.90 -3.10
C CYS A 221 -13.97 6.59 -1.98
N ARG A 222 -13.33 7.13 -0.93
CA ARG A 222 -14.00 7.75 0.23
C ARG A 222 -14.46 9.19 0.02
N SER A 223 -15.24 9.40 -1.05
CA SER A 223 -15.84 10.72 -1.38
C SER A 223 -16.80 11.24 -0.30
N ASP A 224 -17.35 10.36 0.52
CA ASP A 224 -18.18 10.63 1.70
C ASP A 224 -17.39 11.15 2.91
N LEU A 225 -16.06 11.16 2.83
CA LEU A 225 -15.12 11.52 3.91
C LEU A 225 -15.21 10.61 5.15
N GLY A 226 -15.92 9.49 5.06
CA GLY A 226 -15.90 8.46 6.10
C GLY A 226 -14.65 7.59 6.00
N GLY A 227 -14.54 6.64 6.92
CA GLY A 227 -13.48 5.64 6.92
C GLY A 227 -12.20 6.06 7.62
N ALA A 228 -11.28 5.11 7.77
CA ALA A 228 -9.94 5.30 8.30
C ALA A 228 -8.95 4.46 7.51
N LEU A 229 -7.71 4.94 7.39
CA LEU A 229 -6.61 4.21 6.79
C LEU A 229 -5.54 3.97 7.85
N VAL A 230 -5.32 2.70 8.21
CA VAL A 230 -4.16 2.25 8.98
C VAL A 230 -3.08 1.83 7.98
N LEU A 231 -1.91 2.45 8.05
CA LEU A 231 -0.89 2.37 7.01
C LEU A 231 0.49 2.12 7.61
N SER A 232 1.15 1.05 7.16
CA SER A 232 2.53 0.78 7.50
C SER A 232 3.46 1.89 6.99
N GLU A 233 4.34 2.36 7.89
CA GLU A 233 5.39 3.33 7.55
C GLU A 233 6.44 2.78 6.56
N PHE A 234 6.47 1.45 6.35
CA PHE A 234 7.36 0.76 5.41
C PHE A 234 6.80 0.70 3.99
N THR A 235 5.72 1.44 3.71
CA THR A 235 5.19 1.64 2.37
C THR A 235 5.65 2.97 1.78
N GLY A 236 5.92 3.00 0.47
CA GLY A 236 6.15 4.27 -0.22
C GLY A 236 4.99 5.27 -0.10
N ALA A 237 3.76 4.76 0.11
CA ALA A 237 2.57 5.59 0.29
C ALA A 237 2.63 6.41 1.59
N ALA A 238 3.26 5.91 2.66
CA ALA A 238 3.36 6.61 3.94
C ALA A 238 4.12 7.95 3.85
N ALA A 239 5.04 8.08 2.87
CA ALA A 239 5.74 9.34 2.63
C ALA A 239 4.78 10.47 2.18
N GLU A 240 3.69 10.10 1.51
CA GLU A 240 2.66 10.99 0.98
C GLU A 240 1.42 11.07 1.89
N LEU A 241 0.99 9.96 2.46
CA LEU A 241 -0.27 9.80 3.21
C LEU A 241 -0.09 9.98 4.73
N ARG A 242 0.61 11.04 5.14
CA ARG A 242 1.01 11.27 6.55
C ARG A 242 -0.13 11.48 7.55
N GLN A 243 -1.36 11.67 7.07
CA GLN A 243 -2.55 11.86 7.91
C GLN A 243 -3.29 10.53 8.20
N ALA A 244 -2.81 9.42 7.64
CA ALA A 244 -3.24 8.07 8.00
C ALA A 244 -2.82 7.73 9.45
N TYR A 245 -3.36 6.64 9.98
CA TYR A 245 -2.87 6.03 11.21
C TYR A 245 -1.61 5.24 10.86
N LEU A 246 -0.45 5.91 10.91
CA LEU A 246 0.82 5.29 10.60
C LEU A 246 1.23 4.30 11.69
N THR A 247 1.74 3.14 11.30
CA THR A 247 2.17 2.09 12.22
C THR A 247 3.45 1.41 11.75
N ASN A 248 4.24 0.92 12.69
CA ASN A 248 5.35 0.01 12.42
C ASN A 248 4.82 -1.44 12.54
N PRO A 249 4.74 -2.22 11.45
CA PRO A 249 4.20 -3.58 11.50
C PRO A 249 5.07 -4.58 12.27
N HIS A 250 6.28 -4.18 12.68
CA HIS A 250 7.13 -4.95 13.61
C HIS A 250 6.82 -4.68 15.08
N ASP A 251 6.05 -3.63 15.38
CA ASP A 251 5.52 -3.30 16.69
C ASP A 251 4.04 -3.66 16.75
N LEU A 252 3.73 -4.88 17.22
CA LEU A 252 2.37 -5.40 17.21
C LEU A 252 1.43 -4.59 18.10
N GLU A 253 1.89 -4.11 19.26
CA GLU A 253 1.09 -3.21 20.11
C GLU A 253 0.77 -1.91 19.39
N GLY A 254 1.75 -1.30 18.73
CA GLY A 254 1.53 -0.11 17.90
C GLY A 254 0.53 -0.34 16.75
N VAL A 255 0.46 -1.56 16.19
CA VAL A 255 -0.57 -1.93 15.20
C VAL A 255 -1.95 -2.03 15.87
N LYS A 256 -2.04 -2.70 17.03
CA LYS A 256 -3.30 -2.88 17.79
C LYS A 256 -3.87 -1.53 18.21
N ASP A 257 -3.04 -0.66 18.77
CA ASP A 257 -3.41 0.70 19.17
C ASP A 257 -3.91 1.54 17.98
N ALA A 258 -3.26 1.43 16.82
CA ALA A 258 -3.67 2.13 15.61
C ALA A 258 -5.02 1.64 15.08
N ILE A 259 -5.26 0.32 15.11
CA ILE A 259 -6.54 -0.28 14.72
C ILE A 259 -7.66 0.17 15.68
N GLU A 260 -7.43 0.10 16.99
CA GLU A 260 -8.40 0.53 18.00
C GLU A 260 -8.73 2.02 17.86
N ALA A 261 -7.71 2.88 17.68
CA ALA A 261 -7.89 4.31 17.47
C ALA A 261 -8.68 4.60 16.18
N ALA A 262 -8.44 3.85 15.10
CA ALA A 262 -9.18 3.99 13.84
C ALA A 262 -10.64 3.53 13.95
N LEU A 263 -10.91 2.45 14.68
CA LEU A 263 -12.27 1.94 14.94
C LEU A 263 -13.10 2.93 15.77
N ASN A 264 -12.45 3.57 16.76
CA ASN A 264 -13.08 4.44 17.76
C ASN A 264 -12.94 5.95 17.45
N GLN A 265 -12.40 6.32 16.29
CA GLN A 265 -12.26 7.72 15.89
C GLN A 265 -13.61 8.46 15.90
N THR A 266 -13.59 9.74 16.27
CA THR A 266 -14.79 10.59 16.12
C THR A 266 -15.06 10.86 14.63
N PRO A 267 -16.32 11.12 14.23
CA PRO A 267 -16.65 11.47 12.86
C PRO A 267 -15.86 12.67 12.33
N ASP A 268 -15.61 13.68 13.17
CA ASP A 268 -14.88 14.89 12.79
C ASP A 268 -13.39 14.62 12.56
N GLU A 269 -12.76 13.82 13.43
CA GLU A 269 -11.38 13.38 13.29
C GLU A 269 -11.20 12.59 11.97
N GLY A 270 -12.07 11.60 11.74
CA GLY A 270 -12.02 10.77 10.53
C GLY A 270 -12.19 11.60 9.26
N ARG A 271 -13.19 12.48 9.23
CA ARG A 271 -13.42 13.40 8.09
C ARG A 271 -12.24 14.34 7.87
N ARG A 272 -11.61 14.84 8.93
CA ARG A 272 -10.43 15.71 8.82
C ARG A 272 -9.27 14.97 8.17
N ARG A 273 -8.95 13.76 8.63
CA ARG A 273 -7.90 12.91 8.08
C ARG A 273 -8.19 12.55 6.62
N MET A 274 -9.37 12.01 6.35
CA MET A 274 -9.75 11.58 5.01
C MET A 274 -9.74 12.73 4.00
N ARG A 275 -10.21 13.93 4.38
CA ARG A 275 -10.13 15.11 3.52
C ARG A 275 -8.68 15.50 3.19
N ALA A 276 -7.77 15.41 4.16
CA ALA A 276 -6.36 15.69 3.93
C ALA A 276 -5.70 14.65 3.02
N LEU A 277 -5.96 13.35 3.25
CA LEU A 277 -5.49 12.26 2.41
C LEU A 277 -5.99 12.41 0.97
N ARG A 278 -7.28 12.69 0.79
CA ARG A 278 -7.89 12.89 -0.53
C ARG A 278 -7.29 14.06 -1.31
N ARG A 279 -7.02 15.19 -0.64
CA ARG A 279 -6.33 16.33 -1.28
C ARG A 279 -4.96 15.92 -1.82
N GLN A 280 -4.23 15.06 -1.10
CA GLN A 280 -2.94 14.56 -1.58
C GLN A 280 -3.13 13.68 -2.81
N VAL A 281 -3.97 12.65 -2.72
CA VAL A 281 -4.15 11.64 -3.78
C VAL A 281 -4.70 12.26 -5.07
N LEU A 282 -5.74 13.11 -4.96
CA LEU A 282 -6.36 13.74 -6.13
C LEU A 282 -5.45 14.75 -6.85
N ALA A 283 -4.50 15.39 -6.15
CA ALA A 283 -3.57 16.34 -6.76
C ALA A 283 -2.25 15.70 -7.24
N HIS A 284 -2.01 14.44 -6.92
CA HIS A 284 -0.79 13.70 -7.24
C HIS A 284 -1.16 12.34 -7.85
N ASP A 285 -1.82 12.39 -9.01
CA ASP A 285 -2.32 11.24 -9.76
C ASP A 285 -1.25 10.59 -10.66
N VAL A 286 -1.67 9.55 -11.39
CA VAL A 286 -0.82 8.82 -12.33
C VAL A 286 -0.37 9.70 -13.49
N ASP A 287 -1.19 10.64 -13.96
CA ASP A 287 -0.84 11.54 -15.05
C ASP A 287 0.30 12.47 -14.67
N ARG A 288 0.23 13.06 -13.47
CA ARG A 288 1.31 13.87 -12.94
C ARG A 288 2.60 13.07 -12.73
N TRP A 289 2.48 11.82 -12.29
CA TRP A 289 3.63 10.91 -12.20
C TRP A 289 4.25 10.66 -13.59
N ALA A 290 3.45 10.28 -14.58
CA ALA A 290 3.91 9.96 -15.92
C ALA A 290 4.58 11.16 -16.60
N ARG A 291 3.93 12.33 -16.57
CA ARG A 291 4.51 13.59 -17.09
C ARG A 291 5.83 13.90 -16.41
N SER A 292 5.90 13.86 -15.07
CA SER A 292 7.15 14.15 -14.36
C SER A 292 8.32 13.23 -14.74
N PHE A 293 8.05 11.95 -15.02
CA PHE A 293 9.09 11.02 -15.47
C PHE A 293 9.49 11.27 -16.93
N LEU A 294 8.50 11.47 -17.81
CA LEU A 294 8.75 11.69 -19.23
C LEU A 294 9.42 13.04 -19.52
N ASP A 295 9.05 14.09 -18.80
CA ASP A 295 9.72 15.40 -18.88
C ASP A 295 11.19 15.27 -18.48
N ALA A 296 11.47 14.61 -17.35
CA ALA A 296 12.83 14.38 -16.88
C ALA A 296 13.67 13.53 -17.86
N LEU A 297 13.03 12.60 -18.58
CA LEU A 297 13.65 11.78 -19.62
C LEU A 297 13.87 12.59 -20.91
N ALA A 298 12.93 13.45 -21.29
CA ALA A 298 13.09 14.32 -22.46
C ALA A 298 14.28 15.27 -22.28
N ASP A 299 14.45 15.81 -21.07
CA ASP A 299 15.55 16.70 -20.70
C ASP A 299 16.94 16.04 -20.84
N THR A 300 17.06 14.70 -20.82
CA THR A 300 18.37 14.04 -21.00
C THR A 300 18.86 14.12 -22.45
N LYS A 301 17.97 14.38 -23.42
CA LYS A 301 18.35 14.55 -24.83
C LYS A 301 18.98 15.92 -25.08
N THR A 302 18.56 16.94 -24.34
CA THR A 302 19.11 18.30 -24.43
C THR A 302 20.47 18.44 -23.75
N ASP A 303 20.77 17.61 -22.75
CA ASP A 303 22.05 17.64 -22.02
C ASP A 303 23.19 16.88 -22.75
N ASN A 304 22.86 16.08 -23.77
CA ASN A 304 23.77 15.22 -24.52
C ASN A 304 23.98 15.66 -25.99
N GLY A 305 23.35 16.76 -26.42
CA GLY A 305 23.59 17.42 -27.71
C GLY A 305 24.51 18.62 -27.54
#